data_AF-A0A518KDF7-F1
#
_entry.id   AF-A0A518KDF7-F1
#
_cell.length_a   1.000
_cell.length_b   1.000
_cell.length_c   1.000
_cell.angle_alpha   90.00
_cell.angle_beta   90.00
_cell.angle_gamma   90.00
#
_symmetry.space_group_name_H-M   'P 1'
#
loop_
_entity.id
_entity.type
_entity.pdbx_description
1 polymer ?
#
loop_
_entity_poly.entity_id
_entity_poly.type
_entity_poly.pdbx_seq_one_letter_code
_entity_poly.pdbx_strand_id
1 'polypeptide(L)'
;MAIGRAFVGLAAIAVLASAALTTATAEEPNEDFFTATILPPGVLLVEDEFGSSGGANPDTIVGSRGFFGDIEFYDDDASPYGDGHASALYGVPTNSGSIDFAVTGYPDEFFFGGHSESGNYEAYVTVFDFFGDEVDNFTISGMLSPGAVDDHSFNDFEWLNGSYNVEINNALQVGDVDFFTYTGLTPGEAFTVETLDPTGAGIDTVLAWFNEFGSQIAFDDDHDLDTSYDGRLSLIEGVVPEDGTLTFGVSGYPDYDFVGAHDESASYELLVTIPDEGLAGDFNGDLVVDAADYTVWRDQGGTPTEYAEWADNYGATAASNAVPEPSTACLALGLAALVASGVRR
;
A
#
# COMPACT_ATOMS: atom_id res chain seq x y z
N MET A 1 -13.53 10.77 -55.79
CA MET A 1 -12.59 11.64 -55.07
C MET A 1 -13.08 11.69 -53.63
N ALA A 2 -12.24 11.23 -52.67
CA ALA A 2 -12.48 10.94 -51.23
C ALA A 2 -13.53 9.83 -50.98
N ILE A 3 -13.26 8.63 -50.44
CA ILE A 3 -12.35 8.11 -49.39
C ILE A 3 -12.46 8.87 -48.08
N GLY A 4 -13.29 8.34 -47.18
CA GLY A 4 -13.32 8.63 -45.74
C GLY A 4 -13.39 7.27 -45.02
N ARG A 5 -12.28 6.91 -44.38
CA ARG A 5 -12.01 5.62 -43.73
C ARG A 5 -12.92 5.43 -42.51
N ALA A 6 -13.58 4.28 -42.43
CA ALA A 6 -14.11 3.77 -41.17
C ALA A 6 -12.93 3.23 -40.35
N PHE A 7 -12.66 3.84 -39.20
CA PHE A 7 -11.91 3.19 -38.14
C PHE A 7 -12.83 2.13 -37.53
N VAL A 8 -12.57 0.87 -37.88
CA VAL A 8 -13.10 -0.26 -37.12
C VAL A 8 -12.12 -0.43 -35.96
N GLY A 9 -12.53 -0.02 -34.76
CA GLY A 9 -11.87 -0.42 -33.53
C GLY A 9 -12.04 -1.92 -33.40
N LEU A 10 -10.95 -2.65 -33.65
CA LEU A 10 -10.87 -4.06 -33.30
C LEU A 10 -10.69 -4.08 -31.78
N ALA A 11 -11.73 -4.45 -31.05
CA ALA A 11 -11.57 -4.93 -29.68
C ALA A 11 -10.75 -6.23 -29.79
N ALA A 12 -9.46 -6.13 -29.49
CA ALA A 12 -8.65 -7.31 -29.25
C ALA A 12 -9.08 -7.85 -27.89
N ILE A 13 -10.09 -8.73 -27.89
CA ILE A 13 -10.28 -9.66 -26.79
C ILE A 13 -9.08 -10.59 -26.88
N ALA A 14 -8.04 -10.29 -26.11
CA ALA A 14 -6.95 -11.22 -25.85
C ALA A 14 -7.58 -12.44 -25.16
N VAL A 15 -7.78 -13.51 -25.93
CA VAL A 15 -8.04 -14.82 -25.35
C VAL A 15 -6.70 -15.25 -24.76
N LEU A 16 -6.50 -14.92 -23.49
CA LEU A 16 -5.40 -15.45 -22.69
C LEU A 16 -5.45 -16.97 -22.81
N ALA A 17 -4.43 -17.56 -23.44
CA ALA A 17 -4.14 -18.96 -23.28
C ALA A 17 -3.91 -19.18 -21.78
N SER A 18 -4.68 -20.08 -21.16
CA SER A 18 -4.62 -20.35 -19.72
C SER A 18 -3.30 -21.03 -19.35
N ALA A 19 -2.20 -20.29 -19.35
CA ALA A 19 -1.19 -20.52 -18.34
C ALA A 19 -1.88 -20.22 -17.00
N ALA A 20 -1.87 -21.16 -16.07
CA ALA A 20 -2.39 -20.91 -14.74
C ALA A 20 -1.62 -19.71 -14.18
N LEU A 21 -2.29 -18.57 -13.98
CA LEU A 21 -1.68 -17.47 -13.25
C LEU A 21 -1.27 -18.01 -11.89
N THR A 22 -0.03 -17.75 -11.49
CA THR A 22 0.41 -18.06 -10.15
C THR A 22 -0.22 -17.01 -9.25
N THR A 23 -1.27 -17.38 -8.53
CA THR A 23 -1.91 -16.54 -7.52
C THR A 23 -1.11 -16.62 -6.21
N ALA A 24 -0.89 -15.48 -5.59
CA ALA A 24 -0.40 -15.37 -4.21
C ALA A 24 -1.48 -14.73 -3.32
N THR A 25 -1.36 -14.95 -2.02
CA THR A 25 -2.07 -14.18 -0.99
C THR A 25 -1.02 -13.35 -0.26
N ALA A 26 -1.31 -12.10 0.07
CA ALA A 26 -0.42 -11.29 0.88
C ALA A 26 -0.34 -11.84 2.32
N GLU A 27 0.78 -11.57 3.00
CA GLU A 27 0.89 -11.78 4.44
C GLU A 27 0.97 -10.40 5.10
N GLU A 28 0.05 -10.09 6.01
CA GLU A 28 0.12 -8.87 6.82
C GLU A 28 1.27 -8.88 7.84
N PRO A 29 1.88 -7.72 8.17
CA PRO A 29 1.54 -6.37 7.69
C PRO A 29 2.21 -6.00 6.36
N ASN A 30 1.49 -5.28 5.50
CA ASN A 30 2.00 -4.76 4.22
C ASN A 30 1.67 -3.25 3.99
N GLU A 31 1.34 -2.50 5.05
CA GLU A 31 0.63 -1.21 4.97
C GLU A 31 1.52 0.01 4.78
N ASP A 32 2.83 -0.20 4.65
CA ASP A 32 3.76 0.85 4.29
C ASP A 32 4.65 0.44 3.12
N PHE A 33 5.06 1.45 2.34
CA PHE A 33 5.90 1.25 1.17
C PHE A 33 7.19 0.43 1.46
N PHE A 34 7.77 0.54 2.66
CA PHE A 34 9.00 -0.16 3.01
C PHE A 34 8.77 -1.59 3.52
N THR A 35 7.53 -1.94 3.88
CA THR A 35 7.11 -3.28 4.30
C THR A 35 6.32 -4.03 3.23
N ALA A 36 6.13 -3.42 2.05
CA ALA A 36 5.46 -4.00 0.89
C ALA A 36 5.72 -5.50 0.69
N THR A 37 4.66 -6.27 0.44
CA THR A 37 4.72 -7.69 0.11
C THR A 37 5.54 -7.90 -1.16
N ILE A 38 6.68 -8.60 -1.05
CA ILE A 38 7.56 -8.88 -2.19
C ILE A 38 7.09 -10.15 -2.91
N LEU A 39 6.55 -9.98 -4.12
CA LEU A 39 6.06 -11.07 -4.96
C LEU A 39 7.19 -11.65 -5.81
N PRO A 40 7.42 -12.98 -5.76
CA PRO A 40 8.51 -13.62 -6.50
C PRO A 40 8.23 -13.62 -8.01
N PRO A 41 9.28 -13.79 -8.85
CA PRO A 41 9.12 -13.81 -10.30
C PRO A 41 8.08 -14.83 -10.77
N GLY A 42 7.17 -14.40 -11.65
CA GLY A 42 6.08 -15.21 -12.21
C GLY A 42 4.76 -15.19 -11.43
N VAL A 43 4.72 -14.52 -10.27
CA VAL A 43 3.46 -14.14 -9.61
C VAL A 43 2.98 -12.83 -10.21
N LEU A 44 1.79 -12.86 -10.81
CA LEU A 44 1.18 -11.72 -11.50
C LEU A 44 -0.21 -11.37 -10.95
N LEU A 45 -0.74 -12.19 -10.06
CA LEU A 45 -2.03 -11.99 -9.40
C LEU A 45 -1.82 -12.18 -7.90
N VAL A 46 -2.26 -11.20 -7.11
CA VAL A 46 -2.33 -11.31 -5.66
C VAL A 46 -3.76 -11.04 -5.21
N GLU A 47 -4.25 -11.87 -4.30
CA GLU A 47 -5.53 -11.71 -3.60
C GLU A 47 -5.26 -11.08 -2.22
N ASP A 48 -6.09 -10.11 -1.85
CA ASP A 48 -6.06 -9.47 -0.52
C ASP A 48 -7.46 -9.03 -0.05
N GLU A 49 -7.58 -8.46 1.14
CA GLU A 49 -8.83 -7.95 1.70
C GLU A 49 -8.65 -6.59 2.38
N PHE A 50 -9.45 -5.60 1.94
CA PHE A 50 -9.64 -4.40 2.73
C PHE A 50 -10.37 -4.79 4.02
N GLY A 51 -9.69 -4.78 5.16
CA GLY A 51 -10.29 -5.34 6.36
C GLY A 51 -9.35 -5.42 7.55
N SER A 52 -9.08 -4.28 8.19
CA SER A 52 -8.43 -4.17 9.50
C SER A 52 -7.14 -4.99 9.64
N SER A 53 -6.10 -4.58 8.93
CA SER A 53 -4.72 -4.68 9.40
C SER A 53 -4.53 -4.01 10.77
N GLY A 54 -5.12 -4.58 11.82
CA GLY A 54 -5.02 -4.02 13.17
C GLY A 54 -6.16 -4.30 14.14
N GLY A 55 -6.88 -5.41 14.03
CA GLY A 55 -7.86 -5.83 15.05
C GLY A 55 -9.15 -5.00 15.07
N ALA A 56 -10.22 -5.56 15.62
CA ALA A 56 -11.44 -4.80 15.87
C ALA A 56 -11.10 -3.53 16.68
N ASN A 57 -11.73 -2.39 16.38
CA ASN A 57 -11.63 -1.19 17.21
C ASN A 57 -11.72 -1.59 18.68
N PRO A 58 -10.64 -1.42 19.47
CA PRO A 58 -10.61 -1.96 20.82
C PRO A 58 -11.69 -1.28 21.66
N ASP A 59 -12.46 -2.03 22.43
CA ASP A 59 -13.30 -1.46 23.48
C ASP A 59 -12.39 -0.97 24.61
N THR A 60 -12.13 0.33 24.68
CA THR A 60 -11.06 0.89 25.53
C THR A 60 -11.60 1.33 26.89
N ILE A 61 -10.78 1.18 27.93
CA ILE A 61 -10.98 1.84 29.22
C ILE A 61 -9.77 2.73 29.50
N VAL A 62 -10.01 4.01 29.78
CA VAL A 62 -8.97 4.96 30.22
C VAL A 62 -9.10 5.20 31.71
N GLY A 63 -7.96 5.22 32.42
CA GLY A 63 -7.92 5.42 33.87
C GLY A 63 -6.80 6.35 34.29
N SER A 64 -7.09 7.33 35.14
CA SER A 64 -6.05 8.23 35.68
C SER A 64 -5.33 7.58 36.86
N ARG A 65 -4.00 7.69 36.89
CA ARG A 65 -3.16 7.18 37.98
C ARG A 65 -2.95 8.27 39.04
N GLY A 66 -3.28 7.96 40.28
CA GLY A 66 -2.97 8.79 41.45
C GLY A 66 -1.48 8.74 41.82
N PHE A 67 -1.10 9.50 42.84
CA PHE A 67 0.30 9.56 43.32
C PHE A 67 0.88 8.20 43.74
N PHE A 68 0.03 7.25 44.14
CA PHE A 68 0.46 5.91 44.55
C PHE A 68 0.28 4.85 43.44
N GLY A 69 -0.08 5.26 42.22
CA GLY A 69 -0.31 4.40 41.06
C GLY A 69 -1.67 3.70 41.04
N ASP A 70 -2.54 3.97 42.01
CA ASP A 70 -3.93 3.54 42.01
C ASP A 70 -4.76 4.32 40.97
N ILE A 71 -5.82 3.69 40.47
CA ILE A 71 -6.74 4.32 39.53
C ILE A 71 -7.73 5.18 40.33
N GLU A 72 -7.72 6.49 40.07
CA GLU A 72 -8.58 7.47 40.78
C GLU A 72 -9.91 7.71 40.03
N PHE A 73 -9.85 7.78 38.70
CA PHE A 73 -10.97 7.96 37.79
C PHE A 73 -10.80 7.00 36.62
N TYR A 74 -11.90 6.46 36.09
CA TYR A 74 -11.89 5.68 34.85
C TYR A 74 -13.22 5.82 34.12
N ASP A 75 -13.20 5.49 32.84
CA ASP A 75 -14.32 5.55 31.91
C ASP A 75 -14.12 4.53 30.77
N ASP A 76 -15.20 4.01 30.18
CA ASP A 76 -15.19 2.98 29.11
C ASP A 76 -15.81 3.45 27.79
N ASP A 77 -16.82 4.34 27.79
CA ASP A 77 -17.57 4.67 26.55
C ASP A 77 -17.92 6.16 26.34
N ALA A 78 -17.33 7.09 27.09
CA ALA A 78 -17.70 8.50 27.04
C ALA A 78 -16.90 9.35 26.04
N SER A 79 -16.05 8.75 25.20
CA SER A 79 -15.31 9.51 24.19
C SER A 79 -16.24 10.04 23.09
N PRO A 80 -16.04 11.30 22.65
CA PRO A 80 -16.73 11.84 21.49
C PRO A 80 -16.07 11.38 20.18
N TYR A 81 -14.87 10.79 20.28
CA TYR A 81 -14.14 10.13 19.20
C TYR A 81 -14.35 8.61 19.30
N GLY A 82 -14.25 7.88 18.20
CA GLY A 82 -14.44 6.43 18.20
C GLY A 82 -15.80 5.94 17.67
N ASP A 83 -16.08 4.66 17.92
CA ASP A 83 -17.26 3.93 17.42
C ASP A 83 -18.36 3.69 18.47
N GLY A 84 -18.23 4.33 19.63
CA GLY A 84 -19.10 4.13 20.79
C GLY A 84 -18.55 3.16 21.85
N HIS A 85 -17.33 2.64 21.67
CA HIS A 85 -16.58 1.86 22.67
C HIS A 85 -15.24 2.52 23.05
N ALA A 86 -15.10 3.82 22.75
CA ALA A 86 -13.95 4.60 23.15
C ALA A 86 -14.20 5.34 24.46
N SER A 87 -13.19 5.36 25.32
CA SER A 87 -13.25 5.95 26.65
C SER A 87 -12.72 7.39 26.69
N ALA A 88 -13.19 8.18 27.65
CA ALA A 88 -12.64 9.51 27.91
C ALA A 88 -12.68 9.94 29.38
N LEU A 89 -11.67 10.70 29.80
CA LEU A 89 -11.63 11.37 31.09
C LEU A 89 -11.58 12.89 30.90
N TYR A 90 -12.34 13.61 31.73
CA TYR A 90 -12.42 15.06 31.67
C TYR A 90 -12.13 15.71 33.02
N GLY A 91 -11.36 16.79 32.99
CA GLY A 91 -11.08 17.61 34.17
C GLY A 91 -10.32 16.86 35.26
N VAL A 92 -9.48 15.90 34.89
CA VAL A 92 -8.66 15.15 35.85
C VAL A 92 -7.60 16.08 36.43
N PRO A 93 -7.47 16.21 37.76
CA PRO A 93 -6.45 17.07 38.35
C PRO A 93 -5.03 16.61 38.03
N THR A 94 -4.15 17.55 37.70
CA THR A 94 -2.72 17.26 37.59
C THR A 94 -2.11 17.00 38.97
N ASN A 95 -1.08 16.16 39.02
CA ASN A 95 -0.37 15.83 40.26
C ASN A 95 0.94 16.60 40.35
N SER A 96 0.86 17.85 40.81
CA SER A 96 2.03 18.75 40.89
C SER A 96 2.73 18.96 39.54
N GLY A 97 1.95 19.11 38.46
CA GLY A 97 2.45 19.27 37.09
C GLY A 97 2.73 17.95 36.37
N SER A 98 2.41 16.80 36.98
CA SER A 98 2.41 15.49 36.34
C SER A 98 1.02 15.12 35.84
N ILE A 99 0.98 14.43 34.71
CA ILE A 99 -0.19 13.75 34.15
C ILE A 99 0.20 12.28 34.04
N ASP A 100 -0.63 11.41 34.61
CA ASP A 100 -0.41 9.98 34.62
C ASP A 100 -1.75 9.28 34.34
N PHE A 101 -1.82 8.51 33.26
CA PHE A 101 -3.01 7.73 32.90
C PHE A 101 -2.63 6.42 32.24
N ALA A 102 -3.58 5.49 32.17
CA ALA A 102 -3.42 4.20 31.53
C ALA A 102 -4.58 3.93 30.57
N VAL A 103 -4.32 3.20 29.50
CA VAL A 103 -5.32 2.68 28.56
C VAL A 103 -5.28 1.15 28.61
N THR A 104 -6.44 0.52 28.77
CA THR A 104 -6.63 -0.94 28.73
C THR A 104 -7.88 -1.28 27.92
N GLY A 105 -8.24 -2.55 27.81
CA GLY A 105 -9.47 -2.99 27.15
C GLY A 105 -10.60 -3.33 28.12
N TYR A 106 -11.85 -3.27 27.68
CA TYR A 106 -12.99 -3.80 28.43
C TYR A 106 -12.92 -5.34 28.53
N PRO A 107 -13.29 -5.95 29.67
CA PRO A 107 -13.78 -5.36 30.93
C PRO A 107 -12.69 -5.22 32.01
N ASP A 108 -11.48 -4.76 31.69
CA ASP A 108 -10.37 -4.63 32.64
C ASP A 108 -10.47 -3.38 33.54
N GLU A 109 -11.58 -3.22 34.25
CA GLU A 109 -11.85 -2.06 35.13
C GLU A 109 -10.81 -1.86 36.25
N PHE A 110 -9.99 -2.89 36.52
CA PHE A 110 -8.94 -2.85 37.53
C PHE A 110 -7.53 -2.67 36.97
N PHE A 111 -7.38 -2.56 35.65
CA PHE A 111 -6.10 -2.32 34.98
C PHE A 111 -5.05 -3.39 35.34
N PHE A 112 -5.46 -4.67 35.31
CA PHE A 112 -4.60 -5.83 35.57
C PHE A 112 -4.35 -6.70 34.33
N GLY A 113 -4.82 -6.25 33.15
CA GLY A 113 -4.74 -7.00 31.90
C GLY A 113 -5.86 -8.05 31.75
N GLY A 114 -7.02 -7.81 32.35
CA GLY A 114 -8.18 -8.72 32.35
C GLY A 114 -9.06 -8.70 31.09
N HIS A 115 -8.54 -8.35 29.91
CA HIS A 115 -9.31 -8.19 28.67
C HIS A 115 -8.73 -8.98 27.50
N SER A 116 -9.53 -9.09 26.42
CA SER A 116 -9.11 -9.69 25.14
C SER A 116 -9.02 -8.67 23.99
N GLU A 117 -9.35 -7.40 24.25
CA GLU A 117 -9.32 -6.34 23.25
C GLU A 117 -7.94 -6.17 22.62
N SER A 118 -7.95 -5.85 21.33
CA SER A 118 -6.75 -5.59 20.56
C SER A 118 -7.04 -4.65 19.41
N GLY A 119 -6.19 -3.64 19.23
CA GLY A 119 -6.23 -2.78 18.06
C GLY A 119 -5.60 -1.43 18.32
N ASN A 120 -5.52 -0.61 17.28
CA ASN A 120 -4.91 0.72 17.39
C ASN A 120 -5.84 1.71 18.10
N TYR A 121 -5.25 2.67 18.80
CA TYR A 121 -5.96 3.81 19.37
C TYR A 121 -5.09 5.07 19.33
N GLU A 122 -5.74 6.23 19.31
CA GLU A 122 -5.09 7.51 19.60
C GLU A 122 -5.68 8.09 20.89
N ALA A 123 -4.83 8.69 21.72
CA ALA A 123 -5.25 9.47 22.88
C ALA A 123 -4.97 10.96 22.62
N TYR A 124 -6.02 11.77 22.55
CA TYR A 124 -5.90 13.23 22.52
C TYR A 124 -5.86 13.76 23.94
N VAL A 125 -4.76 14.41 24.31
CA VAL A 125 -4.55 14.96 25.64
C VAL A 125 -4.56 16.47 25.55
N THR A 126 -5.47 17.10 26.31
CA THR A 126 -5.53 18.56 26.44
C THR A 126 -5.32 18.95 27.89
N VAL A 127 -4.39 19.88 28.14
CA VAL A 127 -4.01 20.32 29.48
C VAL A 127 -4.45 21.75 29.70
N PHE A 128 -5.05 22.00 30.86
CA PHE A 128 -5.59 23.28 31.28
C PHE A 128 -4.88 23.76 32.54
N ASP A 129 -4.68 25.08 32.67
CA ASP A 129 -4.20 25.68 33.91
C ASP A 129 -5.30 25.76 34.99
N PHE A 130 -4.97 26.37 36.13
CA PHE A 130 -5.91 26.55 37.24
C PHE A 130 -7.12 27.44 36.90
N PHE A 131 -7.02 28.28 35.87
CA PHE A 131 -8.12 29.13 35.40
C PHE A 131 -9.00 28.43 34.37
N GLY A 132 -8.61 27.24 33.91
CA GLY A 132 -9.29 26.48 32.87
C GLY A 132 -8.90 26.92 31.46
N ASP A 133 -7.81 27.67 31.32
CA ASP A 133 -7.25 28.04 30.02
C ASP A 133 -6.36 26.90 29.52
N GLU A 134 -6.50 26.51 28.25
CA GLU A 134 -5.64 25.51 27.62
C GLU A 134 -4.19 26.00 27.58
N VAL A 135 -3.27 25.17 28.07
CA VAL A 135 -1.82 25.45 28.12
C VAL A 135 -1.00 24.47 27.29
N ASP A 136 -1.53 23.29 27.00
CA ASP A 136 -0.86 22.30 26.14
C ASP A 136 -1.87 21.35 25.48
N ASN A 137 -1.50 20.79 24.33
CA ASN A 137 -2.23 19.71 23.68
C ASN A 137 -1.27 18.81 22.88
N PHE A 138 -1.51 17.50 22.92
CA PHE A 138 -0.73 16.53 22.16
C PHE A 138 -1.50 15.23 21.94
N THR A 139 -1.01 14.43 21.00
CA THR A 139 -1.58 13.13 20.62
C THR A 139 -0.59 12.02 20.90
N ILE A 140 -1.08 10.88 21.37
CA ILE A 140 -0.32 9.64 21.52
C ILE A 140 -1.00 8.55 20.71
N SER A 141 -0.25 7.86 19.86
CA SER A 141 -0.73 6.66 19.17
C SER A 141 -0.27 5.42 19.93
N GLY A 142 -1.15 4.42 20.06
CA GLY A 142 -0.88 3.15 20.73
C GLY A 142 -1.54 1.97 20.02
N MET A 143 -1.05 0.77 20.30
CA MET A 143 -1.66 -0.48 19.86
C MET A 143 -1.96 -1.32 21.10
N LEU A 144 -3.24 -1.42 21.44
CA LEU A 144 -3.68 -2.25 22.55
C LEU A 144 -3.51 -3.73 22.15
N SER A 145 -2.82 -4.50 22.99
CA SER A 145 -2.70 -5.95 22.86
C SER A 145 -3.54 -6.65 23.92
N PRO A 146 -4.00 -7.90 23.71
CA PRO A 146 -4.78 -8.63 24.72
C PRO A 146 -4.04 -8.72 26.06
N GLY A 147 -4.69 -8.23 27.12
CA GLY A 147 -4.17 -8.18 28.48
C GLY A 147 -3.05 -7.16 28.73
N ALA A 148 -2.81 -6.24 27.78
CA ALA A 148 -1.88 -5.13 27.96
C ALA A 148 -2.55 -3.96 28.70
N VAL A 149 -1.76 -3.24 29.48
CA VAL A 149 -2.15 -1.95 30.06
C VAL A 149 -1.08 -0.96 29.65
N ASP A 150 -1.44 0.00 28.83
CA ASP A 150 -0.53 1.01 28.31
C ASP A 150 -0.50 2.20 29.27
N ASP A 151 0.57 2.32 30.06
CA ASP A 151 0.77 3.44 31.00
C ASP A 151 1.50 4.61 30.34
N HIS A 152 0.95 5.81 30.49
CA HIS A 152 1.47 7.07 29.95
C HIS A 152 1.72 8.08 31.07
N SER A 153 2.90 8.70 31.07
CA SER A 153 3.34 9.63 32.12
C SER A 153 4.10 10.80 31.51
N PHE A 154 3.65 12.02 31.82
CA PHE A 154 4.22 13.27 31.33
C PHE A 154 4.28 14.31 32.44
N ASN A 155 5.18 15.28 32.30
CA ASN A 155 5.29 16.35 33.29
C ASN A 155 5.74 17.68 32.67
N ASP A 156 5.10 18.76 33.08
CA ASP A 156 5.52 20.13 32.80
C ASP A 156 5.23 21.04 34.01
N PHE A 157 6.08 22.04 34.23
CA PHE A 157 5.89 23.03 35.28
C PHE A 157 4.69 23.95 34.99
N GLU A 158 4.32 24.16 33.73
CA GLU A 158 3.17 25.00 33.35
C GLU A 158 1.83 24.34 33.71
N TRP A 159 1.82 23.04 33.97
CA TRP A 159 0.63 22.27 34.32
C TRP A 159 0.30 22.29 35.82
N LEU A 160 1.07 23.01 36.64
CA LEU A 160 0.89 23.06 38.10
C LEU A 160 -0.51 23.54 38.52
N ASN A 161 -1.19 22.73 39.34
CA ASN A 161 -2.56 22.95 39.80
C ASN A 161 -3.58 23.04 38.66
N GLY A 162 -3.24 22.52 37.48
CA GLY A 162 -4.12 22.41 36.33
C GLY A 162 -4.96 21.15 36.34
N SER A 163 -5.65 20.91 35.24
CA SER A 163 -6.38 19.68 34.94
C SER A 163 -6.11 19.23 33.52
N TYR A 164 -6.43 17.99 33.19
CA TYR A 164 -6.31 17.49 31.83
C TYR A 164 -7.55 16.67 31.41
N ASN A 165 -7.74 16.60 30.11
CA ASN A 165 -8.66 15.67 29.46
C ASN A 165 -7.84 14.63 28.70
N VAL A 166 -8.36 13.40 28.62
CA VAL A 166 -7.89 12.35 27.72
C VAL A 166 -9.10 11.83 26.98
N GLU A 167 -9.11 11.93 25.66
CA GLU A 167 -10.20 11.44 24.82
C GLU A 167 -9.61 10.41 23.85
N ILE A 168 -10.09 9.16 23.91
CA ILE A 168 -9.57 8.08 23.07
C ILE A 168 -10.32 8.05 21.73
N ASN A 169 -9.60 7.84 20.64
CA ASN A 169 -10.16 7.43 19.36
C ASN A 169 -9.75 5.98 19.10
N ASN A 170 -10.69 5.05 19.28
CA ASN A 170 -10.52 3.63 18.99
C ASN A 170 -10.98 3.25 17.57
N ALA A 171 -11.69 4.15 16.91
CA ALA A 171 -12.11 4.03 15.52
C ALA A 171 -11.21 4.92 14.67
N LEU A 172 -9.90 4.70 14.82
CA LEU A 172 -8.97 5.18 13.83
C LEU A 172 -9.44 4.55 12.53
N GLN A 173 -9.91 5.38 11.60
CA GLN A 173 -10.16 4.93 10.24
C GLN A 173 -8.81 4.44 9.72
N VAL A 174 -8.58 3.14 9.86
CA VAL A 174 -7.56 2.40 9.14
C VAL A 174 -8.37 1.55 8.19
N GLY A 175 -8.82 2.18 7.12
CA GLY A 175 -8.91 1.49 5.86
C GLY A 175 -7.55 0.90 5.55
N ASP A 176 -7.54 -0.32 5.04
CA ASP A 176 -6.31 -1.00 4.63
C ASP A 176 -5.62 -0.28 3.51
N VAL A 177 -4.33 -0.04 3.65
CA VAL A 177 -3.49 0.23 2.49
C VAL A 177 -2.59 -0.97 2.33
N ASP A 178 -2.49 -1.51 1.13
CA ASP A 178 -1.60 -2.63 0.87
C ASP A 178 -0.56 -2.24 -0.16
N PHE A 179 0.71 -2.52 0.14
CA PHE A 179 1.79 -2.33 -0.82
C PHE A 179 2.32 -3.67 -1.35
N PHE A 180 2.47 -3.77 -2.67
CA PHE A 180 2.99 -4.95 -3.36
C PHE A 180 4.18 -4.60 -4.25
N THR A 181 5.26 -5.38 -4.18
CA THR A 181 6.41 -5.26 -5.08
C THR A 181 6.56 -6.51 -5.93
N TYR A 182 6.28 -6.39 -7.22
CA TYR A 182 6.53 -7.42 -8.24
C TYR A 182 8.00 -7.40 -8.64
N THR A 183 8.62 -8.59 -8.75
CA THR A 183 10.06 -8.72 -9.06
C THR A 183 10.31 -9.65 -10.24
N GLY A 184 11.47 -9.46 -10.89
CA GLY A 184 11.91 -10.32 -11.98
C GLY A 184 11.13 -10.14 -13.29
N LEU A 185 10.53 -8.97 -13.47
CA LEU A 185 9.91 -8.57 -14.73
C LEU A 185 11.00 -8.16 -15.72
N THR A 186 10.76 -8.30 -17.03
CA THR A 186 11.74 -7.91 -18.04
C THR A 186 11.74 -6.39 -18.18
N PRO A 187 12.89 -5.71 -17.98
CA PRO A 187 12.97 -4.27 -18.17
C PRO A 187 12.55 -3.80 -19.56
N GLY A 188 11.75 -2.75 -19.62
CA GLY A 188 11.29 -2.15 -20.87
C GLY A 188 10.05 -2.81 -21.49
N GLU A 189 9.52 -3.88 -20.90
CA GLU A 189 8.20 -4.42 -21.28
C GLU A 189 7.09 -3.43 -20.86
N ALA A 190 6.03 -3.35 -21.67
CA ALA A 190 4.82 -2.65 -21.24
C ALA A 190 4.13 -3.49 -20.14
N PHE A 191 3.32 -2.83 -19.31
CA PHE A 191 2.43 -3.52 -18.38
C PHE A 191 1.10 -2.77 -18.27
N THR A 192 0.06 -3.50 -17.89
CA THR A 192 -1.13 -2.94 -17.26
C THR A 192 -1.26 -3.57 -15.88
N VAL A 193 -1.76 -2.82 -14.91
CA VAL A 193 -2.12 -3.31 -13.58
C VAL A 193 -3.54 -2.85 -13.28
N GLU A 194 -4.36 -3.74 -12.74
CA GLU A 194 -5.76 -3.44 -12.41
C GLU A 194 -6.15 -4.09 -11.09
N THR A 195 -7.06 -3.43 -10.37
CA THR A 195 -7.77 -4.03 -9.23
C THR A 195 -9.04 -4.71 -9.72
N LEU A 196 -9.37 -5.89 -9.18
CA LEU A 196 -10.60 -6.61 -9.49
C LEU A 196 -11.45 -6.82 -8.22
N ASP A 197 -12.76 -6.89 -8.40
CA ASP A 197 -13.73 -7.27 -7.35
C ASP A 197 -14.19 -8.72 -7.56
N PRO A 198 -13.48 -9.72 -6.98
CA PRO A 198 -13.81 -11.13 -7.20
C PRO A 198 -15.15 -11.53 -6.58
N THR A 199 -15.66 -10.74 -5.62
CA THR A 199 -16.89 -11.06 -4.87
C THR A 199 -18.12 -10.35 -5.42
N GLY A 200 -17.94 -9.28 -6.18
CA GLY A 200 -19.01 -8.37 -6.58
C GLY A 200 -19.57 -7.56 -5.40
N ALA A 201 -18.74 -7.28 -4.38
CA ALA A 201 -19.10 -6.46 -3.23
C ALA A 201 -19.34 -4.98 -3.62
N GLY A 202 -18.81 -4.54 -4.76
CA GLY A 202 -18.87 -3.17 -5.24
C GLY A 202 -17.82 -2.27 -4.59
N ILE A 203 -16.62 -2.82 -4.32
CA ILE A 203 -15.49 -2.07 -3.78
C ILE A 203 -15.12 -0.89 -4.68
N ASP A 204 -14.70 0.20 -4.05
CA ASP A 204 -14.24 1.42 -4.71
C ASP A 204 -12.75 1.61 -4.42
N THR A 205 -11.90 1.21 -5.37
CA THR A 205 -10.46 1.12 -5.14
C THR A 205 -9.72 2.35 -5.62
N VAL A 206 -8.57 2.57 -5.00
CA VAL A 206 -7.59 3.58 -5.36
C VAL A 206 -6.25 2.87 -5.56
N LEU A 207 -5.62 3.07 -6.72
CA LEU A 207 -4.36 2.43 -7.09
C LEU A 207 -3.28 3.47 -7.41
N ALA A 208 -2.08 3.26 -6.89
CA ALA A 208 -0.92 4.08 -7.22
C ALA A 208 0.32 3.25 -7.53
N TRP A 209 1.13 3.76 -8.46
CA TRP A 209 2.44 3.23 -8.79
C TRP A 209 3.53 4.08 -8.13
N PHE A 210 4.49 3.47 -7.45
CA PHE A 210 5.57 4.15 -6.72
C PHE A 210 6.96 3.84 -7.30
N ASN A 211 7.89 4.79 -7.16
CA ASN A 211 9.30 4.57 -7.47
C ASN A 211 10.07 3.96 -6.28
N GLU A 212 11.36 3.66 -6.48
CA GLU A 212 12.26 3.08 -5.47
C GLU A 212 12.41 3.91 -4.16
N PHE A 213 11.96 5.17 -4.15
CA PHE A 213 12.01 6.07 -2.99
C PHE A 213 10.65 6.27 -2.32
N GLY A 214 9.61 5.55 -2.74
CA GLY A 214 8.24 5.72 -2.22
C GLY A 214 7.53 6.96 -2.75
N SER A 215 8.01 7.56 -3.84
CA SER A 215 7.28 8.66 -4.50
C SER A 215 6.34 8.12 -5.55
N GLN A 216 5.09 8.54 -5.49
CA GLN A 216 4.06 8.23 -6.48
C GLN A 216 4.47 8.72 -7.89
N ILE A 217 4.34 7.83 -8.87
CA ILE A 217 4.61 8.02 -10.30
C ILE A 217 3.29 8.22 -11.06
N ALA A 218 2.31 7.36 -10.79
CA ALA A 218 1.01 7.34 -11.44
C ALA A 218 -0.06 6.91 -10.43
N PHE A 219 -1.32 7.20 -10.75
CA PHE A 219 -2.47 7.03 -9.89
C PHE A 219 -3.74 6.92 -10.71
N ASP A 220 -4.69 6.12 -10.23
CA ASP A 220 -6.04 5.98 -10.77
C ASP A 220 -7.02 5.64 -9.63
N ASP A 221 -8.22 6.24 -9.63
CA ASP A 221 -9.34 5.92 -8.72
C ASP A 221 -10.65 5.56 -9.43
N ASP A 222 -10.73 5.76 -10.75
CA ASP A 222 -11.88 5.39 -11.55
C ASP A 222 -11.49 5.05 -12.99
N HIS A 223 -11.35 3.76 -13.29
CA HIS A 223 -11.07 3.34 -14.66
C HIS A 223 -12.28 3.66 -15.59
N ASP A 224 -12.22 4.81 -16.27
CA ASP A 224 -13.25 5.41 -17.16
C ASP A 224 -13.68 4.51 -18.34
N LEU A 225 -13.02 3.37 -18.55
CA LEU A 225 -13.28 2.46 -19.67
C LEU A 225 -13.98 1.15 -19.26
N ASP A 226 -14.16 0.89 -17.97
CA ASP A 226 -14.88 -0.31 -17.55
C ASP A 226 -16.41 -0.10 -17.58
N THR A 227 -17.05 -0.71 -18.57
CA THR A 227 -18.52 -0.77 -18.68
C THR A 227 -19.17 -1.85 -17.81
N SER A 228 -18.38 -2.64 -17.06
CA SER A 228 -18.82 -3.82 -16.31
C SER A 228 -18.93 -3.64 -14.79
N TYR A 229 -18.08 -2.82 -14.15
CA TYR A 229 -18.09 -2.55 -12.70
C TYR A 229 -18.16 -1.05 -12.37
N ASP A 230 -19.16 -0.37 -12.93
CA ASP A 230 -19.59 1.01 -12.62
C ASP A 230 -18.54 2.14 -12.51
N GLY A 231 -17.28 1.88 -12.90
CA GLY A 231 -16.14 2.81 -12.87
C GLY A 231 -15.42 2.90 -11.52
N ARG A 232 -15.56 1.91 -10.63
CA ARG A 232 -15.01 1.93 -9.26
C ARG A 232 -13.69 1.21 -9.05
N LEU A 233 -13.21 0.54 -10.09
CA LEU A 233 -11.94 -0.17 -10.05
C LEU A 233 -10.87 0.66 -10.73
N SER A 234 -9.63 0.50 -10.29
CA SER A 234 -8.50 1.26 -10.78
C SER A 234 -7.63 0.48 -11.78
N LEU A 235 -7.05 1.18 -12.75
CA LEU A 235 -6.12 0.64 -13.74
C LEU A 235 -4.96 1.61 -14.04
N ILE A 236 -3.73 1.10 -14.00
CA ILE A 236 -2.53 1.85 -14.41
C ILE A 236 -1.82 1.11 -15.55
N GLU A 237 -1.35 1.86 -16.54
CA GLU A 237 -0.49 1.37 -17.61
C GLU A 237 0.91 1.97 -17.50
N GLY A 238 1.94 1.22 -17.90
CA GLY A 238 3.31 1.70 -17.83
C GLY A 238 4.32 0.84 -18.57
N VAL A 239 5.59 1.06 -18.24
CA VAL A 239 6.74 0.29 -18.75
C VAL A 239 7.60 -0.13 -17.56
N VAL A 240 7.99 -1.40 -17.53
CA VAL A 240 8.81 -1.99 -16.48
C VAL A 240 10.16 -1.25 -16.38
N PRO A 241 10.53 -0.72 -15.20
CA PRO A 241 11.82 -0.06 -14.96
C PRO A 241 13.05 -0.94 -15.22
N GLU A 242 14.23 -0.31 -15.26
CA GLU A 242 15.51 -0.98 -15.52
C GLU A 242 15.89 -2.05 -14.50
N ASP A 243 15.37 -1.95 -13.27
CA ASP A 243 15.59 -2.91 -12.20
C ASP A 243 14.65 -4.13 -12.27
N GLY A 244 13.67 -4.13 -13.18
CA GLY A 244 12.70 -5.21 -13.33
C GLY A 244 11.70 -5.31 -12.18
N THR A 245 11.45 -4.21 -11.46
CA THR A 245 10.53 -4.16 -10.31
C THR A 245 9.42 -3.14 -10.51
N LEU A 246 8.24 -3.45 -9.97
CA LEU A 246 7.09 -2.55 -9.90
C LEU A 246 6.51 -2.59 -8.50
N THR A 247 6.32 -1.43 -7.87
CA THR A 247 5.69 -1.32 -6.55
C THR A 247 4.39 -0.55 -6.64
N PHE A 248 3.29 -1.17 -6.22
CA PHE A 248 1.96 -0.58 -6.21
C PHE A 248 1.43 -0.47 -4.79
N GLY A 249 0.71 0.61 -4.51
CA GLY A 249 -0.15 0.74 -3.34
C GLY A 249 -1.60 0.62 -3.76
N VAL A 250 -2.39 -0.11 -2.98
CA VAL A 250 -3.82 -0.32 -3.18
C VAL A 250 -4.55 0.14 -1.91
N SER A 251 -5.60 0.93 -2.06
CA SER A 251 -6.43 1.43 -0.95
C SER A 251 -7.88 1.58 -1.40
N GLY A 252 -8.78 1.98 -0.50
CA GLY A 252 -10.16 2.34 -0.83
C GLY A 252 -10.33 3.83 -1.11
N TYR A 253 -11.37 4.19 -1.86
CA TYR A 253 -11.76 5.58 -2.06
C TYR A 253 -12.32 6.18 -0.76
N PRO A 254 -12.00 7.46 -0.40
CA PRO A 254 -11.17 8.43 -1.11
C PRO A 254 -9.75 8.60 -0.51
N ASP A 255 -8.98 7.51 -0.35
CA ASP A 255 -7.63 7.58 0.23
C ASP A 255 -6.52 7.86 -0.80
N TYR A 256 -6.43 9.13 -1.20
CA TYR A 256 -5.45 9.58 -2.20
C TYR A 256 -4.00 9.64 -1.70
N ASP A 257 -3.82 9.73 -0.38
CA ASP A 257 -2.51 9.85 0.25
C ASP A 257 -1.98 8.49 0.73
N PHE A 258 -2.75 7.41 0.53
CA PHE A 258 -2.40 6.03 0.93
C PHE A 258 -2.02 5.98 2.42
N VAL A 259 -2.88 6.54 3.27
CA VAL A 259 -2.72 6.59 4.73
C VAL A 259 -3.76 5.74 5.46
N GLY A 260 -4.60 5.02 4.73
CA GLY A 260 -5.70 4.20 5.23
C GLY A 260 -6.99 4.98 5.47
N ALA A 261 -7.15 6.16 4.87
CA ALA A 261 -8.30 7.02 5.13
C ALA A 261 -9.54 6.67 4.28
N HIS A 262 -10.05 5.44 4.40
CA HIS A 262 -11.27 5.00 3.70
C HIS A 262 -12.13 4.02 4.52
N ASP A 263 -13.36 3.78 4.04
CA ASP A 263 -14.35 2.91 4.68
C ASP A 263 -14.60 1.59 3.90
N GLU A 264 -13.85 1.33 2.82
CA GLU A 264 -13.97 0.08 2.05
C GLU A 264 -13.57 -1.14 2.89
N SER A 265 -14.35 -2.23 2.79
CA SER A 265 -14.15 -3.44 3.59
C SER A 265 -14.58 -4.72 2.83
N ALA A 266 -13.75 -5.20 1.90
CA ALA A 266 -13.98 -6.44 1.17
C ALA A 266 -12.70 -6.92 0.43
N SER A 267 -12.72 -8.17 -0.02
CA SER A 267 -11.64 -8.76 -0.81
C SER A 267 -11.49 -8.11 -2.17
N TYR A 268 -10.24 -7.94 -2.59
CA TYR A 268 -9.87 -7.49 -3.93
C TYR A 268 -8.73 -8.35 -4.49
N GLU A 269 -8.51 -8.25 -5.79
CA GLU A 269 -7.36 -8.84 -6.48
C GLU A 269 -6.56 -7.75 -7.17
N LEU A 270 -5.22 -7.81 -7.12
CA LEU A 270 -4.33 -6.96 -7.92
C LEU A 270 -3.69 -7.80 -9.02
N LEU A 271 -4.03 -7.49 -10.27
CA LEU A 271 -3.60 -8.21 -11.45
C LEU A 271 -2.63 -7.35 -12.28
N VAL A 272 -1.40 -7.84 -12.46
CA VAL A 272 -0.44 -7.30 -13.42
C VAL A 272 -0.50 -8.12 -14.70
N THR A 273 -0.87 -7.49 -15.81
CA THR A 273 -0.78 -8.07 -17.14
C THR A 273 0.43 -7.52 -17.87
N ILE A 274 1.37 -8.41 -18.18
CA ILE A 274 2.42 -8.14 -19.16
C ILE A 274 1.90 -8.63 -20.51
N PRO A 275 1.66 -7.75 -21.49
CA PRO A 275 1.36 -8.20 -22.84
C PRO A 275 2.56 -9.00 -23.31
N ASP A 276 2.35 -10.30 -23.50
CA ASP A 276 3.26 -11.16 -24.22
C ASP A 276 3.28 -10.68 -25.67
N GLU A 277 4.08 -9.65 -25.94
CA GLU A 277 4.50 -9.28 -27.28
C GLU A 277 5.50 -10.33 -27.76
N GLY A 278 5.10 -11.60 -27.69
CA GLY A 278 5.85 -12.73 -28.21
C GLY A 278 6.28 -12.38 -29.62
N LEU A 279 7.57 -12.45 -29.89
CA LEU A 279 8.08 -12.19 -31.23
C LEU A 279 7.32 -13.12 -32.16
N ALA A 280 6.75 -12.60 -33.24
CA ALA A 280 6.09 -13.44 -34.20
C ALA A 280 7.07 -14.53 -34.68
N GLY A 281 6.78 -15.80 -34.39
CA GLY A 281 7.67 -16.92 -34.68
C GLY A 281 8.54 -17.41 -33.52
N ASP A 282 8.53 -16.76 -32.36
CA ASP A 282 9.07 -17.29 -31.10
C ASP A 282 8.03 -18.24 -30.51
N PHE A 283 8.26 -19.53 -30.74
CA PHE A 283 7.33 -20.58 -30.36
C PHE A 283 7.73 -21.24 -29.05
N ASN A 284 8.94 -21.01 -28.56
CA ASN A 284 9.41 -21.53 -27.28
C ASN A 284 9.34 -20.50 -26.13
N GLY A 285 9.05 -19.24 -26.44
CA GLY A 285 8.88 -18.13 -25.50
C GLY A 285 10.19 -17.63 -24.90
N ASP A 286 11.33 -17.81 -25.59
CA ASP A 286 12.64 -17.38 -25.09
C ASP A 286 13.08 -15.98 -25.57
N LEU A 287 12.17 -15.27 -26.23
CA LEU A 287 12.35 -13.93 -26.80
C LEU A 287 13.42 -13.87 -27.88
N VAL A 288 13.71 -15.01 -28.51
CA VAL A 288 14.60 -15.15 -29.67
C VAL A 288 13.93 -16.05 -30.69
N VAL A 289 13.78 -15.58 -31.92
CA VAL A 289 13.30 -16.43 -33.03
C VAL A 289 14.48 -17.18 -33.63
N ASP A 290 14.73 -18.41 -33.22
CA ASP A 290 15.82 -19.25 -33.72
C ASP A 290 15.41 -20.68 -34.12
N ALA A 291 16.38 -21.59 -34.21
CA ALA A 291 16.12 -22.97 -34.64
C ALA A 291 15.37 -23.80 -33.60
N ALA A 292 15.38 -23.41 -32.33
CA ALA A 292 14.63 -24.04 -31.25
C ALA A 292 13.12 -23.87 -31.47
N ASP A 293 12.66 -22.70 -31.91
CA ASP A 293 11.24 -22.45 -32.22
C ASP A 293 10.72 -23.34 -33.32
N TYR A 294 11.54 -23.58 -34.36
CA TYR A 294 11.18 -24.49 -35.43
C TYR A 294 10.91 -25.91 -34.90
N THR A 295 11.62 -26.33 -33.86
CA THR A 295 11.37 -27.65 -33.25
C THR A 295 10.04 -27.66 -32.50
N VAL A 296 9.70 -26.58 -31.79
CA VAL A 296 8.41 -26.46 -31.10
C VAL A 296 7.25 -26.42 -32.09
N TRP A 297 7.32 -25.56 -33.11
CA TRP A 297 6.32 -25.47 -34.19
C TRP A 297 6.07 -26.83 -34.85
N ARG A 298 7.13 -27.52 -35.25
CA ARG A 298 7.02 -28.80 -35.93
C ARG A 298 6.38 -29.86 -35.04
N ASP A 299 6.78 -29.91 -33.77
CA ASP A 299 6.33 -30.94 -32.84
C ASP A 299 4.88 -30.69 -32.39
N GLN A 300 4.42 -29.44 -32.43
CA GLN A 300 3.00 -29.05 -32.21
C GLN A 300 2.13 -29.16 -33.47
N GLY A 301 2.71 -29.51 -34.63
CA GLY A 301 1.96 -29.67 -35.88
C GLY A 301 1.54 -28.34 -36.50
N GLY A 302 2.38 -27.31 -36.36
CA GLY A 302 2.07 -25.95 -36.76
C GLY A 302 1.78 -25.77 -38.26
N THR A 303 1.16 -24.63 -38.57
CA THR A 303 0.60 -24.33 -39.89
C THR A 303 1.65 -23.74 -40.84
N PRO A 304 1.42 -23.78 -42.17
CA PRO A 304 2.27 -23.08 -43.12
C PRO A 304 2.35 -21.56 -42.90
N THR A 305 1.32 -20.96 -42.29
CA THR A 305 1.32 -19.54 -41.94
C THR A 305 2.29 -19.26 -40.81
N GLU A 306 2.23 -20.03 -39.72
CA GLU A 306 3.18 -19.96 -38.59
C GLU A 306 4.62 -20.21 -39.04
N TYR A 307 4.83 -21.14 -39.97
CA TYR A 307 6.16 -21.34 -40.57
C TYR A 307 6.67 -20.10 -41.31
N ALA A 308 5.79 -19.40 -42.03
CA ALA A 308 6.16 -18.16 -42.72
C ALA A 308 6.47 -17.05 -41.71
N GLU A 309 5.71 -16.94 -40.63
CA GLU A 309 5.99 -16.01 -39.53
C GLU A 309 7.35 -16.26 -38.89
N TRP A 310 7.68 -17.52 -38.55
CA TRP A 310 9.01 -17.88 -38.07
C TRP A 310 10.11 -17.58 -39.09
N ALA A 311 9.91 -17.91 -40.36
CA ALA A 311 10.91 -17.69 -41.40
C ALA A 311 11.16 -16.19 -41.66
N ASP A 312 10.11 -15.37 -41.62
CA ASP A 312 10.18 -13.93 -41.82
C ASP A 312 10.86 -13.21 -40.64
N ASN A 313 10.76 -13.79 -39.44
CA ASN A 313 11.36 -13.25 -38.21
C ASN A 313 12.61 -14.00 -37.75
N TYR A 314 13.15 -14.97 -38.51
CA TYR A 314 14.31 -15.75 -38.08
C TYR A 314 15.53 -14.88 -37.76
N GLY A 315 16.03 -14.99 -36.54
CA GLY A 315 17.10 -14.17 -35.98
C GLY A 315 16.63 -12.85 -35.37
N ALA A 316 15.31 -12.60 -35.31
CA ALA A 316 14.76 -11.54 -34.50
C ALA A 316 14.98 -11.85 -33.02
N THR A 317 15.37 -10.82 -32.29
CA THR A 317 15.47 -10.83 -30.83
C THR A 317 14.62 -9.68 -30.35
N ALA A 318 13.87 -9.85 -29.26
CA ALA A 318 13.21 -8.72 -28.62
C ALA A 318 14.32 -7.71 -28.30
N ALA A 319 14.17 -6.50 -28.84
CA ALA A 319 15.13 -5.45 -28.54
C ALA A 319 14.96 -5.14 -27.06
N SER A 320 15.93 -5.51 -26.21
CA SER A 320 16.07 -4.82 -24.94
C SER A 320 16.17 -3.35 -25.30
N ASN A 321 15.21 -2.55 -24.85
CA ASN A 321 15.26 -1.10 -25.02
C ASN A 321 16.66 -0.67 -24.57
N ALA A 322 17.46 -0.15 -25.51
CA ALA A 322 18.85 0.16 -25.22
C ALA A 322 18.85 1.24 -24.13
N VAL A 323 19.13 0.82 -22.90
CA VAL A 323 19.32 1.68 -21.74
C VAL A 323 20.27 2.80 -22.16
N PRO A 324 19.85 4.08 -22.10
CA PRO A 324 20.75 5.19 -22.38
C PRO A 324 21.93 5.06 -21.42
N GLU A 325 23.12 4.74 -21.93
CA GLU A 325 24.30 4.57 -21.09
C GLU A 325 24.39 5.77 -20.13
N PRO A 326 24.53 5.56 -18.80
CA PRO A 326 24.61 6.65 -17.84
C PRO A 326 25.79 7.51 -18.26
N SER A 327 25.44 8.69 -18.79
CA SER A 327 26.31 9.69 -19.40
C SER A 327 27.80 9.48 -19.08
N THR A 328 28.52 8.82 -19.98
CA THR A 328 30.00 8.77 -19.99
C THR A 328 30.60 10.19 -19.93
N ALA A 329 29.80 11.22 -20.24
CA ALA A 329 30.08 12.63 -19.99
C ALA A 329 30.35 12.98 -18.52
N CYS A 330 29.68 12.35 -17.54
CA CYS A 330 29.92 12.60 -16.12
C CYS A 330 31.28 12.07 -15.67
N LEU A 331 31.71 10.90 -16.17
CA LEU A 331 33.03 10.34 -15.87
C LEU A 331 34.17 11.15 -16.54
N ALA A 332 33.94 11.63 -17.77
CA ALA A 332 34.91 12.46 -18.48
C ALA A 332 35.09 13.86 -17.84
N LEU A 333 34.01 14.46 -17.31
CA LEU A 333 34.07 15.73 -16.59
C LEU A 333 34.74 15.58 -15.21
N GLY A 334 34.49 14.46 -14.51
CA GLY A 334 35.16 14.15 -13.24
C GLY A 334 36.68 13.98 -13.38
N LEU A 335 37.14 13.28 -14.43
CA LEU A 335 38.56 13.11 -14.73
C LEU A 335 39.25 14.42 -15.15
N ALA A 336 38.55 15.29 -15.90
CA ALA A 336 39.09 16.61 -16.27
C ALA A 336 39.27 17.53 -15.05
N ALA A 337 38.36 17.47 -14.06
CA ALA A 337 38.45 18.24 -12.83
C ALA A 337 39.60 17.78 -11.89
N LEU A 338 39.89 16.47 -11.88
CA LEU A 338 41.03 15.91 -11.13
C LEU A 338 42.40 16.28 -11.75
N VAL A 339 42.49 16.36 -13.07
CA VAL A 339 43.72 16.81 -13.75
C VAL A 339 43.93 18.32 -13.57
N ALA A 340 42.86 19.13 -13.57
CA ALA A 340 42.96 20.58 -13.38
C ALA A 340 43.33 21.00 -11.95
N SER A 341 42.97 20.20 -10.93
CA SER A 341 43.29 20.48 -9.52
C SER A 341 44.71 20.06 -9.11
N GLY A 342 45.36 19.15 -9.86
CA GLY A 342 46.74 18.71 -9.61
C GLY A 342 47.86 19.64 -10.12
N VAL A 343 47.54 20.68 -10.90
CA VAL A 343 48.54 21.54 -11.58
C VAL A 343 48.86 22.84 -10.80
N ARG A 344 48.21 23.11 -9.66
CA ARG A 344 48.59 24.24 -8.78
C ARG A 344 49.62 23.79 -7.74
N ARG A 345 50.91 23.88 -8.09
CA ARG A 345 52.04 23.99 -7.15
C ARG A 345 52.79 25.27 -7.42
#